data_AF-A0A3S2I4C5-F1
#
_entry.id   AF-A0A3S2I4C5-F1
#
_cell.length_a   1.000
_cell.length_b   1.000
_cell.length_c   1.000
_cell.angle_alpha   90.00
_cell.angle_beta   90.00
_cell.angle_gamma   90.00
#
_symmetry.space_group_name_H-M   'P 1'
#
loop_
_entity.id
_entity.type
_entity.pdbx_description
1 polymer ?
#
loop_
_entity_poly.entity_id
_entity_poly.type
_entity_poly.pdbx_seq_one_letter_code
_entity_poly.pdbx_strand_id
1 'polypeptide(L)'
;MRFFRKSPSALEPRTKNITSALNLAGKGIEYGPLHAALLRKPHYDVSYVDHADRASLMQHYANDPNVDISLIPEIDIVTGGKLISEFLQTFEKI
;
A
#
# COMPACT_ATOMS: atom_id res chain seq x y z
N MET A 1 -11.88 -29.86 0.80
CA MET A 1 -11.79 -28.68 -0.08
C MET A 1 -10.38 -28.13 -0.01
N ARG A 2 -9.63 -28.13 -1.12
CA ARG A 2 -8.25 -27.62 -1.18
C ARG A 2 -8.33 -26.20 -1.74
N PHE A 3 -8.05 -25.19 -0.92
CA PHE A 3 -8.00 -23.80 -1.37
C PHE A 3 -6.82 -23.66 -2.34
N PHE A 4 -7.13 -23.51 -3.64
CA PHE A 4 -6.14 -23.12 -4.63
C PHE A 4 -5.78 -21.65 -4.38
N ARG A 5 -4.70 -21.40 -3.63
CA ARG A 5 -4.02 -20.09 -3.70
C ARG A 5 -3.46 -19.96 -5.11
N LYS A 6 -4.05 -19.08 -5.92
CA LYS A 6 -3.41 -18.61 -7.17
C LYS A 6 -1.99 -18.17 -6.80
N SER A 7 -0.99 -18.72 -7.48
CA SER A 7 0.36 -18.17 -7.43
C SER A 7 0.28 -16.68 -7.80
N PRO A 8 0.88 -15.77 -7.03
CA PRO A 8 0.95 -14.36 -7.43
C PRO A 8 1.52 -14.29 -8.85
N SER A 9 0.95 -13.44 -9.70
CA SER A 9 1.58 -13.10 -10.98
C SER A 9 3.04 -12.71 -10.75
N ALA A 10 3.91 -12.96 -11.73
CA ALA A 10 5.31 -12.54 -11.63
C ALA A 10 5.39 -11.08 -11.17
N LEU A 11 6.14 -10.82 -10.10
CA LEU A 11 6.29 -9.47 -9.55
C LEU A 11 7.02 -8.59 -10.56
N GLU A 12 6.59 -7.33 -10.66
CA GLU A 12 7.30 -6.31 -11.43
C GLU A 12 8.77 -6.22 -10.97
N PRO A 13 9.73 -5.87 -11.85
CA PRO A 13 11.15 -5.87 -11.52
C PRO A 13 11.49 -5.07 -10.25
N ARG A 14 10.85 -3.90 -10.08
CA ARG A 14 11.00 -3.07 -8.87
C ARG A 14 10.56 -3.83 -7.62
N THR A 15 9.35 -4.39 -7.63
CA THR A 15 8.82 -5.13 -6.49
C THR A 15 9.70 -6.31 -6.15
N LYS A 16 10.10 -7.10 -7.16
CA LYS A 16 11.00 -8.25 -6.96
C LYS A 16 12.32 -7.84 -6.30
N ASN A 17 12.95 -6.76 -6.76
CA ASN A 17 14.21 -6.29 -6.20
C ASN A 17 14.06 -5.90 -4.73
N ILE A 18 13.05 -5.08 -4.42
CA ILE A 18 12.80 -4.59 -3.04
C ILE A 18 12.44 -5.75 -2.10
N THR A 19 11.66 -6.73 -2.56
CA THR A 19 11.16 -7.81 -1.71
C THR A 19 12.06 -9.04 -1.67
N SER A 20 13.11 -9.11 -2.48
CA SER A 20 13.95 -10.31 -2.63
C SER A 20 14.62 -10.80 -1.34
N ALA A 21 14.87 -9.89 -0.39
CA ALA A 21 15.47 -10.19 0.89
C ALA A 21 14.45 -10.35 2.04
N LEU A 22 13.15 -10.27 1.75
CA LEU A 22 12.09 -10.27 2.76
C LEU A 22 11.30 -11.58 2.75
N ASN A 23 10.99 -12.10 3.93
CA ASN A 23 9.87 -13.04 4.08
C ASN A 23 8.57 -12.22 4.12
N LEU A 24 7.73 -12.37 3.10
CA LEU A 24 6.49 -11.60 2.94
C LEU A 24 5.30 -12.16 3.75
N ALA A 25 5.55 -13.10 4.66
CA ALA A 25 4.54 -13.57 5.60
C ALA A 25 4.34 -12.54 6.73
N GLY A 26 3.09 -12.37 7.18
CA GLY A 26 2.73 -11.45 8.25
C GLY A 26 2.04 -10.18 7.75
N LYS A 27 1.97 -9.17 8.62
CA LYS A 27 1.34 -7.87 8.35
C LYS A 27 2.38 -6.85 7.93
N GLY A 28 2.07 -6.12 6.86
CA GLY A 28 2.90 -5.04 6.34
C GLY A 28 2.20 -3.69 6.39
N ILE A 29 3.00 -2.64 6.25
CA ILE A 29 2.53 -1.27 6.07
C ILE A 29 3.28 -0.64 4.91
N GLU A 30 2.57 0.07 4.05
CA GLU A 30 3.16 0.86 2.98
C GLU A 30 2.64 2.30 3.09
N TYR A 31 3.56 3.25 3.22
CA TYR A 31 3.24 4.67 3.25
C TYR A 31 3.39 5.26 1.85
N GLY A 32 2.38 5.97 1.37
CA GLY A 32 2.41 6.65 0.08
C GLY A 32 2.42 5.71 -1.12
N PRO A 33 1.49 4.74 -1.26
CA PRO A 33 1.49 3.80 -2.39
C PRO A 33 1.22 4.49 -3.73
N LEU A 34 0.52 5.63 -3.73
CA LEU A 34 0.03 6.34 -4.93
C LEU A 34 -0.50 5.34 -5.98
N HIS A 35 -0.09 5.43 -7.24
CA HIS A 35 -0.52 4.54 -8.33
C HIS A 35 0.37 3.28 -8.47
N ALA A 36 1.36 3.11 -7.60
CA ALA A 36 2.45 2.15 -7.75
C ALA A 36 2.71 1.33 -6.47
N ALA A 37 1.64 0.90 -5.81
CA ALA A 37 1.70 0.08 -4.59
C ALA A 37 2.65 -1.11 -4.77
N LEU A 38 3.57 -1.27 -3.82
CA LEU A 38 4.62 -2.28 -3.85
C LEU A 38 4.05 -3.69 -3.67
N LEU A 39 3.26 -3.88 -2.61
CA LEU A 39 2.55 -5.12 -2.31
C LEU A 39 1.05 -4.87 -2.43
N ARG A 40 0.32 -5.71 -3.18
CA ARG A 40 -1.13 -5.52 -3.43
C ARG A 40 -2.00 -6.37 -2.50
N LYS A 41 -3.03 -5.76 -1.90
CA LYS A 41 -3.97 -6.41 -0.94
C LYS A 41 -4.61 -7.74 -1.37
N PRO A 42 -4.86 -8.05 -2.66
CA PRO A 42 -5.33 -9.37 -3.05
C PRO A 42 -4.33 -10.51 -2.77
N HIS A 43 -3.06 -10.19 -2.52
CA HIS A 43 -1.97 -11.15 -2.39
C HIS A 43 -1.21 -11.04 -1.06
N TYR A 44 -1.30 -9.90 -0.38
CA TYR A 44 -0.52 -9.61 0.84
C TYR A 44 -1.40 -8.91 1.88
N ASP A 45 -1.14 -9.20 3.16
CA ASP A 45 -1.77 -8.52 4.30
C ASP A 45 -1.02 -7.20 4.56
N VAL A 46 -1.38 -6.16 3.80
CA VAL A 46 -0.73 -4.84 3.83
C VAL A 46 -1.75 -3.73 4.04
N SER A 47 -1.46 -2.85 4.99
CA SER A 47 -2.21 -1.61 5.21
C SER A 47 -1.54 -0.46 4.47
N TYR A 48 -2.33 0.35 3.78
CA TYR A 48 -1.90 1.55 3.10
C TYR A 48 -2.12 2.78 3.97
N VAL A 49 -1.07 3.58 4.10
CA VAL A 49 -1.06 4.83 4.83
C VAL A 49 -0.78 5.95 3.85
N ASP A 50 -1.48 7.06 3.98
CA ASP A 50 -1.16 8.27 3.24
C ASP A 50 -1.59 9.51 4.04
N HIS A 51 -1.18 10.69 3.59
CA HIS A 51 -1.56 11.96 4.19
C HIS A 51 -3.02 12.35 3.88
N ALA A 52 -3.59 11.83 2.80
CA ALA A 52 -4.96 12.08 2.39
C ALA A 52 -5.65 10.78 1.95
N ASP A 53 -6.98 10.79 1.91
CA ASP A 53 -7.74 9.65 1.39
C ASP A 53 -7.61 9.52 -0.14
N ARG A 54 -8.08 8.39 -0.68
CA ARG A 54 -8.02 8.12 -2.11
C ARG A 54 -8.68 9.21 -2.95
N ALA A 55 -9.86 9.69 -2.56
CA ALA A 55 -10.58 10.71 -3.31
C ALA A 55 -9.79 12.03 -3.40
N SER A 56 -9.21 12.45 -2.28
CA SER A 56 -8.36 13.64 -2.19
C SER A 56 -7.08 13.48 -3.02
N LEU A 57 -6.45 12.30 -2.99
CA LEU A 57 -5.28 12.00 -3.80
C LEU A 57 -5.61 11.99 -5.31
N MET A 58 -6.72 11.36 -5.70
CA MET A 58 -7.19 11.36 -7.10
C MET A 58 -7.44 12.79 -7.60
N GLN A 59 -8.03 13.66 -6.76
CA GLN A 59 -8.24 15.06 -7.11
C GLN A 59 -6.91 15.82 -7.21
N HIS A 60 -5.99 15.60 -6.27
CA HIS A 60 -4.68 16.25 -6.26
C HIS A 60 -3.87 15.94 -7.52
N TYR A 61 -3.89 14.67 -7.96
CA TYR A 61 -3.11 14.19 -9.12
C TYR A 61 -3.91 14.13 -10.43
N ALA A 62 -5.13 14.69 -10.48
CA ALA A 62 -6.03 14.55 -11.64
C ALA A 62 -5.45 15.01 -12.99
N ASN A 63 -4.50 15.94 -12.96
CA ASN A 63 -3.88 16.52 -14.15
C ASN A 63 -2.41 16.11 -14.33
N ASP A 64 -1.87 15.20 -13.51
CA ASP A 64 -0.50 14.73 -13.65
C ASP A 64 -0.45 13.55 -14.64
N PRO A 65 0.18 13.71 -15.83
CA PRO A 65 0.25 12.64 -16.82
C PRO A 65 1.10 11.44 -16.37
N ASN A 66 1.86 11.57 -15.29
CA ASN A 66 2.70 10.50 -14.75
C ASN A 66 1.98 9.68 -13.66
N VAL A 67 0.73 10.03 -13.31
CA VAL A 67 -0.04 9.36 -12.28
C VAL A 67 -1.31 8.76 -12.87
N ASP A 68 -1.36 7.44 -12.95
CA ASP A 68 -2.62 6.75 -13.22
C ASP A 68 -3.50 6.75 -11.97
N ILE A 69 -4.36 7.76 -11.85
CA ILE A 69 -5.26 7.93 -10.71
C ILE A 69 -6.22 6.74 -10.51
N SER A 70 -6.46 5.93 -11.55
CA SER A 70 -7.31 4.73 -11.44
C SER A 70 -6.66 3.63 -10.61
N LEU A 71 -5.33 3.65 -10.51
CA LEU A 71 -4.53 2.68 -9.76
C LEU A 71 -4.24 3.12 -8.32
N ILE A 72 -4.64 4.33 -7.91
CA ILE A 72 -4.51 4.76 -6.51
C ILE A 72 -5.41 3.87 -5.64
N PRO A 73 -4.87 3.13 -4.67
CA PRO A 73 -5.65 2.21 -3.85
C PRO A 73 -6.44 2.98 -2.78
N GLU A 74 -7.41 2.30 -2.17
CA GLU A 74 -8.05 2.78 -0.94
C GLU A 74 -7.02 2.84 0.20
N ILE A 75 -6.97 3.98 0.90
CA ILE A 75 -6.05 4.26 2.01
C ILE A 75 -6.72 3.86 3.33
N ASP A 76 -6.10 2.94 4.07
CA ASP A 76 -6.65 2.45 5.34
C ASP A 76 -6.44 3.44 6.49
N ILE A 77 -5.33 4.17 6.47
CA ILE A 77 -4.93 5.10 7.53
C ILE A 77 -4.54 6.43 6.91
N VAL A 78 -5.37 7.44 7.16
CA VAL A 78 -5.09 8.83 6.76
C VAL A 78 -4.40 9.56 7.90
N THR A 79 -3.19 10.06 7.66
CA THR A 79 -2.43 10.80 8.69
C THR A 79 -2.90 12.23 8.83
N GLY A 80 -3.33 12.91 7.76
CA GLY A 80 -4.14 14.13 7.83
C GLY A 80 -3.63 15.24 8.76
N GLY A 81 -2.30 15.42 8.87
CA GLY A 81 -1.69 16.44 9.75
C GLY A 81 -1.57 16.06 11.23
N LYS A 82 -1.83 14.81 11.60
CA LYS A 82 -1.62 14.28 12.95
C LYS A 82 -0.13 14.22 13.33
N LEU A 83 0.15 14.21 14.62
CA LEU A 83 1.51 13.98 15.13
C LEU A 83 1.94 12.53 14.89
N ILE A 84 3.23 12.31 14.63
CA ILE A 84 3.79 10.96 14.44
C ILE A 84 3.51 10.07 15.66
N SER A 85 3.53 10.61 16.88
CA SER A 85 3.23 9.89 18.11
C SER A 85 1.80 9.33 18.17
N GLU A 86 0.83 10.05 17.61
CA GLU A 86 -0.57 9.62 17.55
C GLU A 86 -0.76 8.48 16.54
N PHE A 87 0.06 8.47 15.49
CA PHE A 87 0.10 7.39 14.51
C PHE A 87 0.77 6.13 15.08
N LEU A 88 1.94 6.27 15.73
CA LEU A 88 2.75 5.13 16.19
C LEU A 88 2.10 4.28 17.30
N GLN A 89 1.25 4.85 18.16
CA GLN A 89 0.59 4.10 19.25
C GLN A 89 -0.35 2.99 18.76
N THR A 90 -0.80 3.04 17.50
CA THR A 90 -1.61 1.98 16.91
C THR A 90 -0.78 0.71 16.62
N PHE A 91 0.56 0.82 16.59
CA PHE A 91 1.46 -0.23 16.10
C PHE A 91 2.19 -1.03 17.19
N GLU A 92 2.07 -0.68 18.48
CA GLU A 92 2.68 -1.47 19.58
C GLU A 92 1.98 -2.82 19.86
N LYS A 93 1.03 -3.23 19.02
CA LYS A 93 0.31 -4.52 19.14
C LYS A 93 0.52 -5.49 17.97
N ILE A 94 1.53 -5.26 17.12
CA ILE A 94 1.85 -6.10 15.96
C ILE A 94 3.04 -7.00 16.27
#